data_AF-A0A2V1AJN6-F1
#
_entry.id   AF-A0A2V1AJN6-F1
#
_cell.length_a   1.000
_cell.length_b   1.000
_cell.length_c   1.000
_cell.angle_alpha   90.00
_cell.angle_beta   90.00
_cell.angle_gamma   90.00
#
_symmetry.space_group_name_H-M   'P 1'
#
loop_
_entity.id
_entity.type
_entity.pdbx_description
1 polymer ?
#
loop_
_entity_poly.entity_id
_entity_poly.type
_entity_poly.pdbx_seq_one_letter_code
_entity_poly.pdbx_strand_id
1 'polypeptide(L)'
;MNNSTPNFNSLFTNSARLPWSEAPRNVSFSQPNVPSLFAPISDTPTVHETLALLKLWRAVAVVKQHLCGDSPTVWPSFVAWALRRFALFAAALTASKNPKLHVLPPLDIAWVWHSLLVAPEACFAMFARSGLSEFLDISFPLNQIADCIDSSFCYFPDKLGVHNFHGLMANYGKGYSLSYDIGSFNPEEVFPIYCPVSKNLLAQVSLSHFVCSSFSVRSQEGVVTHHSLARRQSDADHKLSINTPEWPNFSSPGTPDTSTPPSPLSSCSSPVSSKSPFESASPLLHLTIEEDCLQISGDWIDHLALSPVQNMVDAENWIFHPNMHIMLAAAVKRYSKFWKLFSRSPAGQVPVPTLDIRLVWYAHMARFKEYADFSLYHSKSIVVPPRSGSQTTQEFKTTAALYQKRFHTPYCPCGHLDGSLAYARDTCTLSCYRHVYELLAPSYDQ
;
A
#
# COMPACT_ATOMS: atom_id res chain seq x y z
N MET A 1 -27.17 49.67 -30.33
CA MET A 1 -26.14 50.40 -29.57
C MET A 1 -25.84 49.61 -28.31
N ASN A 2 -24.65 49.01 -28.28
CA ASN A 2 -23.84 48.47 -27.18
C ASN A 2 -24.50 47.77 -25.99
N ASN A 3 -24.55 46.44 -26.09
CA ASN A 3 -24.37 45.54 -24.95
C ASN A 3 -22.90 45.59 -24.50
N SER A 4 -22.65 45.95 -23.25
CA SER A 4 -21.33 45.88 -22.61
C SER A 4 -21.13 44.48 -22.00
N THR A 5 -20.12 43.78 -22.51
CA THR A 5 -19.55 42.55 -21.98
C THR A 5 -18.92 42.78 -20.60
N PRO A 6 -19.07 41.88 -19.62
CA PRO A 6 -18.23 41.90 -18.43
C PRO A 6 -16.85 41.29 -18.77
N ASN A 7 -15.84 42.02 -18.35
CA ASN A 7 -14.41 41.82 -18.59
C ASN A 7 -13.90 40.54 -17.90
N PHE A 8 -13.41 39.56 -18.69
CA PHE A 8 -12.99 38.21 -18.25
C PHE A 8 -11.60 38.13 -17.60
N ASN A 9 -10.97 39.26 -17.25
CA ASN A 9 -9.55 39.29 -16.84
C ASN A 9 -9.30 39.53 -15.33
N SER A 10 -10.20 39.10 -14.43
CA SER A 10 -9.95 39.26 -12.97
C SER A 10 -10.07 38.00 -12.10
N LEU A 11 -10.09 36.79 -12.68
CA LEU A 11 -10.19 35.54 -11.91
C LEU A 11 -8.92 34.67 -11.88
N PHE A 12 -7.81 35.13 -12.43
CA PHE A 12 -6.52 34.45 -12.29
C PHE A 12 -5.68 35.13 -11.22
N THR A 13 -5.85 34.71 -9.97
CA THR A 13 -4.81 34.65 -8.93
C THR A 13 -5.47 34.28 -7.60
N ASN A 14 -5.65 32.98 -7.38
CA ASN A 14 -5.54 32.32 -6.09
C ASN A 14 -5.70 30.82 -6.33
N SER A 15 -4.74 30.22 -7.06
CA SER A 15 -4.44 28.83 -6.79
C SER A 15 -3.89 28.81 -5.36
N ALA A 16 -4.58 28.10 -4.47
CA ALA A 16 -3.99 27.72 -3.21
C ALA A 16 -2.82 26.79 -3.55
N ARG A 17 -1.66 27.37 -3.90
CA ARG A 17 -0.38 26.68 -3.75
C ARG A 17 -0.41 26.15 -2.33
N LEU A 18 -0.16 24.85 -2.16
CA LEU A 18 0.41 24.41 -0.89
C LEU A 18 1.55 25.39 -0.60
N PRO A 19 1.48 26.18 0.48
CA PRO A 19 2.54 27.12 0.78
C PRO A 19 3.83 26.31 0.77
N TRP A 20 4.80 26.71 -0.04
CA TRP A 20 6.18 26.28 0.16
C TRP A 20 6.63 26.97 1.44
N SER A 21 6.12 26.48 2.58
CA SER A 21 6.29 27.08 3.89
C SER A 21 6.43 25.96 4.89
N GLU A 22 7.60 25.96 5.51
CA GLU A 22 8.13 25.02 6.50
C GLU A 22 8.67 23.73 5.88
N ALA A 23 9.92 23.41 6.24
CA ALA A 23 10.53 22.10 5.95
C ALA A 23 9.53 21.00 6.34
N PRO A 24 9.48 19.86 5.60
CA PRO A 24 8.60 18.76 5.98
C PRO A 24 8.80 18.48 7.46
N ARG A 25 7.72 18.57 8.25
CA ARG A 25 7.78 18.19 9.66
C ARG A 25 8.32 16.77 9.69
N ASN A 26 9.50 16.59 10.29
CA ASN A 26 10.09 15.28 10.46
C ASN A 26 9.04 14.40 11.14
N VAL A 27 8.63 13.32 10.47
CA VAL A 27 7.79 12.30 11.11
C VAL A 27 8.65 11.70 12.22
N SER A 28 8.42 12.15 13.44
CA SER A 28 9.18 11.67 14.59
C SER A 28 8.62 10.32 15.01
N PHE A 29 9.44 9.28 14.87
CA PHE A 29 9.22 8.00 15.53
C PHE A 29 10.06 8.00 16.80
N SER A 30 9.44 7.71 17.94
CA SER A 30 10.13 7.77 19.22
C SER A 30 10.15 6.40 19.86
N GLN A 31 11.30 5.99 20.39
CA GLN A 31 11.29 4.96 21.42
C GLN A 31 10.54 5.53 22.63
N PRO A 32 9.44 4.90 23.10
CA PRO A 32 8.73 5.40 24.26
C PRO A 32 9.67 5.45 25.46
N ASN A 33 9.78 6.62 26.10
CA ASN A 33 10.75 6.85 27.19
C ASN A 33 10.45 6.06 28.47
N VAL A 34 9.27 5.47 28.62
CA VAL A 34 8.89 4.61 29.75
C VAL A 34 7.76 3.69 29.26
N PRO A 35 7.73 2.38 29.63
CA PRO A 35 6.52 1.59 29.43
C PRO A 35 5.40 2.23 30.23
N SER A 36 4.44 2.86 29.55
CA SER A 36 3.21 3.30 30.22
C SER A 36 2.52 2.04 30.73
N LEU A 37 2.56 1.84 32.05
CA LEU A 37 1.86 0.75 32.76
C LEU A 37 0.33 0.77 32.50
N PHE A 38 -0.19 1.81 31.84
CA PHE A 38 -1.62 2.07 31.67
C PHE A 38 -2.04 2.50 30.26
N ALA A 39 -1.17 2.47 29.24
CA ALA A 39 -1.62 2.73 27.88
C ALA A 39 -2.28 1.46 27.31
N PRO A 40 -3.58 1.48 26.94
CA PRO A 40 -4.22 0.37 26.25
C PRO A 40 -3.88 0.47 24.75
N ILE A 41 -2.59 0.54 24.41
CA ILE A 41 -2.17 0.23 23.05
C ILE A 41 -1.98 -1.28 23.07
N SER A 42 -2.90 -2.03 22.46
CA SER A 42 -2.63 -3.44 22.26
C SER A 42 -1.39 -3.54 21.38
N ASP A 43 -0.28 -4.03 21.96
CA ASP A 43 1.00 -4.23 21.27
C ASP A 43 0.88 -5.13 20.02
N THR A 44 -0.27 -5.78 19.83
CA THR A 44 -0.55 -6.67 18.69
C THR A 44 -1.96 -6.44 18.15
N PRO A 45 -2.20 -6.72 16.86
CA PRO A 45 -3.53 -6.64 16.27
C PRO A 45 -4.53 -7.56 17.00
N THR A 46 -5.77 -7.11 17.04
CA THR A 46 -6.91 -7.86 17.57
C THR A 46 -7.47 -8.83 16.53
N VAL A 47 -8.29 -9.78 17.02
CA VAL A 47 -9.09 -10.65 16.14
C VAL A 47 -10.02 -9.83 15.25
N HIS A 48 -10.57 -8.73 15.78
CA HIS A 48 -11.45 -7.83 15.07
C HIS A 48 -10.73 -7.16 13.88
N GLU A 49 -9.56 -6.58 14.11
CA GLU A 49 -8.75 -5.96 13.04
C GLU A 49 -8.34 -6.98 11.97
N THR A 50 -8.01 -8.20 12.38
CA THR A 50 -7.63 -9.26 11.43
C THR A 50 -8.83 -9.71 10.59
N LEU A 51 -10.02 -9.82 11.20
CA LEU A 51 -11.26 -10.10 10.48
C LEU A 51 -11.66 -8.94 9.54
N ALA A 52 -11.45 -7.69 9.99
CA ALA A 52 -11.71 -6.51 9.20
C ALA A 52 -10.86 -6.50 7.91
N LEU A 53 -9.59 -6.90 8.01
CA LEU A 53 -8.72 -7.06 6.85
C LEU A 53 -9.22 -8.14 5.88
N LEU A 54 -9.65 -9.30 6.40
CA LEU A 54 -10.24 -10.36 5.57
C LEU A 54 -11.49 -9.88 4.82
N LYS A 55 -12.35 -9.10 5.47
CA LYS A 55 -13.54 -8.50 4.83
C LYS A 55 -13.15 -7.54 3.70
N LEU A 56 -12.20 -6.63 3.95
CA LEU A 56 -11.71 -5.69 2.94
C LEU A 56 -11.18 -6.44 1.71
N TRP A 57 -10.29 -7.41 1.92
CA TRP A 57 -9.71 -8.19 0.83
C TRP A 57 -10.75 -9.00 0.05
N ARG A 58 -11.72 -9.58 0.75
CA ARG A 58 -12.80 -10.32 0.09
C ARG A 58 -13.71 -9.41 -0.73
N ALA A 59 -14.05 -8.22 -0.23
CA ALA A 59 -14.82 -7.24 -0.99
C ALA A 59 -14.09 -6.82 -2.28
N VAL A 60 -12.77 -6.62 -2.22
CA VAL A 60 -11.95 -6.35 -3.41
C VAL A 60 -11.91 -7.54 -4.36
N ALA A 61 -11.83 -8.77 -3.85
CA ALA A 61 -11.90 -9.98 -4.68
C ALA A 61 -13.26 -10.09 -5.41
N VAL A 62 -14.36 -9.76 -4.74
CA VAL A 62 -15.69 -9.67 -5.36
C VAL A 62 -15.72 -8.60 -6.45
N VAL A 63 -15.15 -7.41 -6.22
CA VAL A 63 -15.01 -6.37 -7.26
C VAL A 63 -14.20 -6.87 -8.45
N LYS A 64 -13.07 -7.52 -8.20
CA LYS A 64 -12.23 -8.11 -9.26
C LYS A 64 -13.03 -9.09 -10.12
N GLN A 65 -13.80 -9.99 -9.50
CA GLN A 65 -14.65 -10.95 -10.21
C GLN A 65 -15.71 -10.27 -11.08
N HIS A 66 -16.35 -9.20 -10.58
CA HIS A 66 -17.38 -8.47 -11.32
C HIS A 66 -16.80 -7.67 -12.50
N LEU A 67 -15.62 -7.05 -12.31
CA LEU A 67 -15.00 -6.22 -13.34
C LEU A 67 -14.31 -7.03 -14.42
N CYS A 68 -13.61 -8.11 -14.05
CA CYS A 68 -12.56 -8.66 -14.91
C CYS A 68 -13.06 -9.57 -16.03
N GLY A 69 -14.29 -10.09 -15.98
CA GLY A 69 -14.81 -11.01 -17.02
C GLY A 69 -13.73 -11.97 -17.55
N ASP A 70 -13.57 -12.02 -18.87
CA ASP A 70 -12.50 -12.76 -19.57
C ASP A 70 -11.30 -11.89 -20.00
N SER A 71 -11.30 -10.58 -19.71
CA SER A 71 -10.29 -9.65 -20.26
C SER A 71 -9.15 -9.40 -19.27
N PRO A 72 -7.91 -9.86 -19.57
CA PRO A 72 -6.78 -9.72 -18.64
C PRO A 72 -6.31 -8.28 -18.46
N THR A 73 -6.67 -7.36 -19.36
CA THR A 73 -6.23 -5.96 -19.34
C THR A 73 -7.10 -5.04 -18.48
N VAL A 74 -8.30 -5.51 -18.09
CA VAL A 74 -9.26 -4.72 -17.30
C VAL A 74 -8.75 -4.54 -15.88
N TRP A 75 -8.22 -5.59 -15.25
CA TRP A 75 -7.72 -5.51 -13.87
C TRP A 75 -6.57 -4.52 -13.71
N PRO A 76 -5.47 -4.57 -14.51
CA PRO A 76 -4.40 -3.58 -14.41
C PRO A 76 -4.88 -2.14 -14.64
N SER A 77 -5.82 -1.94 -15.57
CA SER A 77 -6.43 -0.63 -15.83
C SER A 77 -7.23 -0.13 -14.61
N PHE A 78 -7.98 -1.01 -13.95
CA PHE A 78 -8.68 -0.69 -12.70
C PHE A 78 -7.71 -0.36 -11.56
N VAL A 79 -6.62 -1.11 -11.43
CA VAL A 79 -5.57 -0.82 -10.44
C VAL A 79 -4.96 0.57 -10.67
N ALA A 80 -4.65 0.92 -11.93
CA ALA A 80 -4.17 2.25 -12.29
C ALA A 80 -5.18 3.35 -11.95
N TRP A 81 -6.47 3.11 -12.23
CA TRP A 81 -7.55 4.03 -11.86
C TRP A 81 -7.63 4.25 -10.35
N ALA A 82 -7.59 3.17 -9.56
CA ALA A 82 -7.61 3.21 -8.11
C ALA A 82 -6.38 3.92 -7.52
N LEU A 83 -5.18 3.65 -8.04
CA LEU A 83 -3.94 4.34 -7.65
C LEU A 83 -4.02 5.84 -7.92
N ARG A 84 -4.51 6.23 -9.12
CA ARG A 84 -4.74 7.64 -9.48
C ARG A 84 -5.72 8.31 -8.51
N ARG A 85 -6.84 7.65 -8.20
CA ARG A 85 -7.84 8.18 -7.25
C ARG A 85 -7.27 8.29 -5.83
N PHE A 86 -6.47 7.33 -5.41
CA PHE A 86 -5.78 7.38 -4.13
C PHE A 86 -4.77 8.53 -4.06
N ALA A 87 -4.00 8.79 -5.12
CA ALA A 87 -3.04 9.90 -5.14
C ALA A 87 -3.72 11.26 -4.90
N LEU A 88 -4.88 11.48 -5.53
CA LEU A 88 -5.73 12.64 -5.30
C LEU A 88 -6.29 12.67 -3.88
N PHE A 89 -6.86 11.55 -3.42
CA PHE A 89 -7.42 11.42 -2.08
C PHE A 89 -6.41 11.73 -0.99
N ALA A 90 -5.21 11.16 -1.07
CA ALA A 90 -4.16 11.35 -0.09
C ALA A 90 -3.68 12.81 -0.04
N ALA A 91 -3.50 13.44 -1.19
CA ALA A 91 -3.11 14.84 -1.28
C ALA A 91 -4.19 15.78 -0.70
N ALA A 92 -5.47 15.55 -1.05
CA ALA A 92 -6.58 16.33 -0.54
C ALA A 92 -6.78 16.16 0.97
N LEU A 93 -6.71 14.92 1.48
CA LEU A 93 -6.86 14.64 2.91
C LEU A 93 -5.76 15.32 3.71
N THR A 94 -4.52 15.27 3.23
CA THR A 94 -3.39 15.98 3.83
C THR A 94 -3.63 17.50 3.83
N ALA A 95 -4.07 18.05 2.70
CA ALA A 95 -4.35 19.49 2.56
C ALA A 95 -5.49 19.98 3.45
N SER A 96 -6.44 19.11 3.84
CA SER A 96 -7.54 19.46 4.74
C SER A 96 -7.07 19.86 6.15
N LYS A 97 -5.86 19.44 6.55
CA LYS A 97 -5.29 19.65 7.89
C LYS A 97 -6.22 19.26 9.04
N ASN A 98 -7.15 18.35 8.80
CA ASN A 98 -8.11 17.85 9.79
C ASN A 98 -7.95 16.33 9.95
N PRO A 99 -7.04 15.86 10.82
CA PRO A 99 -6.80 14.44 11.02
C PRO A 99 -7.99 13.70 11.67
N LYS A 100 -8.98 14.45 12.19
CA LYS A 100 -10.20 13.89 12.79
C LYS A 100 -11.40 13.93 11.84
N LEU A 101 -11.19 14.32 10.57
CA LEU A 101 -12.25 14.34 9.58
C LEU A 101 -12.79 12.92 9.38
N HIS A 102 -14.07 12.72 9.68
CA HIS A 102 -14.75 11.47 9.37
C HIS A 102 -14.93 11.37 7.85
N VAL A 103 -14.01 10.67 7.18
CA VAL A 103 -14.07 10.40 5.75
C VAL A 103 -13.87 8.90 5.54
N LEU A 104 -14.80 8.29 4.82
CA LEU A 104 -14.68 6.89 4.41
C LEU A 104 -14.37 6.87 2.92
N PRO A 105 -13.17 6.43 2.51
CA PRO A 105 -12.83 6.37 1.10
C PRO A 105 -13.67 5.29 0.39
N PRO A 106 -13.94 5.45 -0.91
CA PRO A 106 -14.34 4.36 -1.82
C PRO A 106 -13.48 3.11 -1.63
N LEU A 107 -14.07 1.93 -1.86
CA LEU A 107 -13.43 0.64 -1.54
C LEU A 107 -12.10 0.41 -2.28
N ASP A 108 -11.97 0.90 -3.51
CA ASP A 108 -10.73 0.82 -4.30
C ASP A 108 -9.62 1.74 -3.74
N ILE A 109 -9.99 2.95 -3.30
CA ILE A 109 -9.07 3.88 -2.63
C ILE A 109 -8.63 3.29 -1.28
N ALA A 110 -9.56 2.70 -0.52
CA ALA A 110 -9.28 2.02 0.74
C ALA A 110 -8.29 0.85 0.56
N TRP A 111 -8.49 0.05 -0.49
CA TRP A 111 -7.63 -1.07 -0.81
C TRP A 111 -6.21 -0.65 -1.21
N VAL A 112 -6.08 0.37 -2.06
CA VAL A 112 -4.78 0.95 -2.42
C VAL A 112 -4.07 1.49 -1.19
N TRP A 113 -4.78 2.23 -0.33
CA TRP A 113 -4.20 2.75 0.92
C TRP A 113 -3.60 1.62 1.76
N HIS A 114 -4.38 0.57 2.04
CA HIS A 114 -3.89 -0.59 2.79
C HIS A 114 -2.68 -1.25 2.13
N SER A 115 -2.73 -1.42 0.81
CA SER A 115 -1.69 -2.08 0.01
C SER A 115 -0.35 -1.32 0.04
N LEU A 116 -0.38 0.01 0.13
CA LEU A 116 0.84 0.80 0.32
C LEU A 116 1.38 0.63 1.74
N LEU A 117 0.52 0.61 2.76
CA LEU A 117 0.95 0.47 4.17
C LEU A 117 1.66 -0.85 4.46
N VAL A 118 1.35 -1.93 3.74
CA VAL A 118 2.04 -3.23 3.89
C VAL A 118 3.44 -3.27 3.24
N ALA A 119 3.84 -2.20 2.56
CA ALA A 119 5.18 -1.98 2.03
C ALA A 119 5.75 -0.63 2.55
N PRO A 120 6.02 -0.54 3.86
CA PRO A 120 6.16 0.71 4.61
C PRO A 120 7.38 1.53 4.22
N GLU A 121 8.47 0.88 3.78
CA GLU A 121 9.65 1.57 3.27
C GLU A 121 9.35 2.32 1.97
N ALA A 122 8.76 1.62 0.99
CA ALA A 122 8.36 2.22 -0.28
C ALA A 122 7.26 3.27 -0.09
N CYS A 123 6.31 3.00 0.80
CA CYS A 123 5.27 3.95 1.20
C CYS A 123 5.89 5.24 1.75
N PHE A 124 6.76 5.13 2.78
CA PHE A 124 7.43 6.28 3.38
C PHE A 124 8.21 7.09 2.34
N ALA A 125 8.98 6.40 1.48
CA ALA A 125 9.73 7.02 0.39
C ALA A 125 8.84 7.88 -0.54
N MET A 126 7.70 7.33 -0.97
CA MET A 126 6.77 8.03 -1.86
C MET A 126 6.18 9.28 -1.20
N PHE A 127 5.68 9.14 0.03
CA PHE A 127 5.08 10.25 0.77
C PHE A 127 6.11 11.34 1.11
N ALA A 128 7.30 10.95 1.55
CA ALA A 128 8.38 11.89 1.87
C ALA A 128 8.82 12.71 0.64
N ARG A 129 9.10 12.07 -0.49
CA ARG A 129 9.49 12.77 -1.73
C ARG A 129 8.39 13.67 -2.28
N SER A 130 7.13 13.30 -2.05
CA SER A 130 5.98 14.12 -2.49
C SER A 130 5.65 15.25 -1.52
N GLY A 131 6.37 15.39 -0.39
CA GLY A 131 6.04 16.38 0.64
C GLY A 131 4.74 16.10 1.38
N LEU A 132 4.28 14.85 1.39
CA LEU A 132 3.01 14.39 1.97
C LEU A 132 3.22 13.47 3.19
N SER A 133 4.37 13.55 3.86
CA SER A 133 4.70 12.68 5.00
C SER A 133 3.69 12.78 6.16
N GLU A 134 3.01 13.92 6.31
CA GLU A 134 1.94 14.11 7.30
C GLU A 134 0.75 13.15 7.10
N PHE A 135 0.55 12.62 5.89
CA PHE A 135 -0.48 11.61 5.63
C PHE A 135 -0.26 10.32 6.44
N LEU A 136 1.00 9.98 6.73
CA LEU A 136 1.36 8.76 7.48
C LEU A 136 0.98 8.84 8.97
N ASP A 137 0.68 10.02 9.49
CA ASP A 137 0.12 10.20 10.83
C ASP A 137 -1.41 9.98 10.86
N ILE A 138 -2.06 9.84 9.70
CA ILE A 138 -3.50 9.55 9.61
C ILE A 138 -3.71 8.04 9.72
N SER A 139 -4.42 7.61 10.76
CA SER A 139 -4.76 6.20 10.95
C SER A 139 -5.68 5.70 9.84
N PHE A 140 -5.33 4.56 9.24
CA PHE A 140 -6.20 3.90 8.27
C PHE A 140 -7.48 3.39 8.96
N PRO A 141 -8.69 3.76 8.48
CA PRO A 141 -9.95 3.43 9.16
C PRO A 141 -10.43 1.99 8.85
N LEU A 142 -9.56 0.99 9.08
CA LEU A 142 -9.79 -0.42 8.69
C LEU A 142 -11.10 -0.97 9.28
N ASN A 143 -11.33 -0.74 10.57
CA ASN A 143 -12.53 -1.25 11.25
C ASN A 143 -13.79 -0.58 10.71
N GLN A 144 -13.78 0.75 10.54
CA GLN A 144 -14.92 1.49 10.02
C GLN A 144 -15.26 1.08 8.59
N ILE A 145 -14.24 0.85 7.75
CA ILE A 145 -14.44 0.31 6.40
C ILE A 145 -15.08 -1.08 6.48
N ALA A 146 -14.55 -1.97 7.31
CA ALA A 146 -15.05 -3.34 7.42
C ALA A 146 -16.45 -3.46 8.05
N ASP A 147 -16.84 -2.54 8.91
CA ASP A 147 -18.18 -2.44 9.49
C ASP A 147 -19.22 -2.04 8.43
N CYS A 148 -18.77 -1.35 7.38
CA CYS A 148 -19.60 -0.99 6.23
C CYS A 148 -19.64 -2.09 5.14
N ILE A 149 -18.96 -3.22 5.33
CA ILE A 149 -18.98 -4.36 4.41
C ILE A 149 -19.98 -5.40 4.91
N ASP A 150 -21.01 -5.66 4.11
CA ASP A 150 -22.08 -6.60 4.45
C ASP A 150 -21.67 -8.09 4.24
N SER A 151 -22.60 -9.01 4.46
CA SER A 151 -22.39 -10.45 4.28
C SER A 151 -22.20 -10.88 2.82
N SER A 152 -22.62 -10.04 1.86
CA SER A 152 -22.41 -10.24 0.43
C SER A 152 -21.12 -9.57 -0.06
N PHE A 153 -20.34 -8.99 0.87
CA PHE A 153 -19.14 -8.20 0.63
C PHE A 153 -19.35 -6.95 -0.22
N CYS A 154 -20.57 -6.41 -0.19
CA CYS A 154 -20.88 -5.10 -0.73
C CYS A 154 -20.55 -4.01 0.31
N TYR A 155 -19.97 -2.89 -0.16
CA TYR A 155 -19.54 -1.79 0.69
C TYR A 155 -20.58 -0.67 0.74
N PHE A 156 -21.14 -0.41 1.93
CA PHE A 156 -22.20 0.56 2.20
C PHE A 156 -21.78 1.55 3.30
N PRO A 157 -20.93 2.53 2.97
CA PRO A 157 -20.48 3.54 3.92
C PRO A 157 -21.61 4.49 4.33
N ASP A 158 -21.45 5.12 5.49
CA ASP A 158 -22.42 6.10 5.98
C ASP A 158 -22.43 7.38 5.13
N LYS A 159 -23.60 8.04 5.10
CA LYS A 159 -23.81 9.23 4.27
C LYS A 159 -22.89 10.39 4.61
N LEU A 160 -22.47 10.54 5.87
CA LEU A 160 -21.59 11.63 6.29
C LEU A 160 -20.17 11.39 5.76
N GLY A 161 -19.65 10.17 5.87
CA GLY A 161 -18.36 9.79 5.31
C GLY A 161 -18.28 9.99 3.80
N VAL A 162 -19.33 9.61 3.07
CA VAL A 162 -19.45 9.83 1.61
C VAL A 162 -19.54 11.33 1.28
N HIS A 163 -20.36 12.09 2.01
CA HIS A 163 -20.48 13.54 1.82
C HIS A 163 -19.14 14.24 2.04
N ASN A 164 -18.43 13.89 3.10
CA ASN A 164 -17.13 14.46 3.42
C ASN A 164 -16.07 14.09 2.37
N PHE A 165 -16.12 12.88 1.79
CA PHE A 165 -15.26 12.52 0.66
C PHE A 165 -15.51 13.44 -0.55
N HIS A 166 -16.77 13.65 -0.94
CA HIS A 166 -17.08 14.55 -2.06
C HIS A 166 -16.69 15.99 -1.77
N GLY A 167 -16.96 16.49 -0.57
CA GLY A 167 -16.52 17.83 -0.14
C GLY A 167 -15.00 17.97 -0.16
N LEU A 168 -14.27 16.94 0.28
CA LEU A 168 -12.81 16.91 0.25
C LEU A 168 -12.27 17.02 -1.18
N MET A 169 -12.84 16.24 -2.12
CA MET A 169 -12.42 16.26 -3.52
C MET A 169 -12.79 17.58 -4.21
N ALA A 170 -13.99 18.11 -3.96
CA ALA A 170 -14.47 19.35 -4.57
C ALA A 170 -13.68 20.58 -4.09
N ASN A 171 -13.15 20.56 -2.87
CA ASN A 171 -12.40 21.67 -2.28
C ASN A 171 -10.88 21.59 -2.53
N TYR A 172 -10.39 20.50 -3.14
CA TYR A 172 -8.96 20.33 -3.42
C TYR A 172 -8.57 20.89 -4.80
N GLY A 173 -7.53 21.72 -4.86
CA GLY A 173 -7.02 22.30 -6.10
C GLY A 173 -8.11 23.07 -6.86
N LYS A 174 -8.30 22.74 -8.14
CA LYS A 174 -9.39 23.27 -8.98
C LYS A 174 -10.76 22.63 -8.76
N GLY A 175 -10.85 21.68 -7.82
CA GLY A 175 -12.05 20.90 -7.54
C GLY A 175 -12.15 19.66 -8.43
N TYR A 176 -12.28 18.51 -7.78
CA TYR A 176 -12.40 17.21 -8.43
C TYR A 176 -13.77 16.59 -8.16
N SER A 177 -14.39 16.05 -9.20
CA SER A 177 -15.63 15.27 -9.10
C SER A 177 -15.34 13.80 -9.33
N LEU A 178 -14.77 13.13 -8.32
CA LEU A 178 -14.58 11.68 -8.38
C LEU A 178 -15.89 10.98 -8.04
N SER A 179 -16.30 10.02 -8.88
CA SER A 179 -17.36 9.08 -8.53
C SER A 179 -17.00 8.37 -7.22
N TYR A 180 -18.00 8.04 -6.40
CA TYR A 180 -17.79 7.19 -5.23
C TYR A 180 -17.95 5.70 -5.59
N ASP A 181 -18.86 5.40 -6.51
CA ASP A 181 -19.22 4.05 -6.93
C ASP A 181 -18.16 3.48 -7.89
N ILE A 182 -17.77 2.22 -7.65
CA ILE A 182 -16.86 1.47 -8.51
C ILE A 182 -17.51 1.14 -9.86
N GLY A 183 -18.83 1.03 -9.92
CA GLY A 183 -19.56 0.76 -11.16
C GLY A 183 -19.36 1.82 -12.26
N SER A 184 -18.83 2.99 -11.92
CA SER A 184 -18.48 4.03 -12.90
C SER A 184 -17.13 3.83 -13.58
N PHE A 185 -16.35 2.81 -13.19
CA PHE A 185 -15.04 2.56 -13.79
C PHE A 185 -15.17 2.31 -15.30
N ASN A 186 -14.42 3.09 -16.08
CA ASN A 186 -14.37 2.96 -17.53
C ASN A 186 -12.90 3.03 -18.00
N PRO A 187 -12.32 1.94 -18.54
CA PRO A 187 -10.94 1.94 -19.02
C PRO A 187 -10.72 2.90 -20.21
N GLU A 188 -11.78 3.27 -20.92
CA GLU A 188 -11.74 4.23 -22.03
C GLU A 188 -11.93 5.69 -21.57
N GLU A 189 -12.06 5.94 -20.27
CA GLU A 189 -12.07 7.30 -19.73
C GLU A 189 -10.75 8.01 -20.08
N VAL A 190 -10.90 9.20 -20.67
CA VAL A 190 -9.78 9.98 -21.20
C VAL A 190 -9.23 10.90 -20.13
N PHE A 191 -7.93 10.78 -19.87
CA PHE A 191 -7.21 11.61 -18.91
C PHE A 191 -6.20 12.52 -19.60
N PRO A 192 -5.99 13.75 -19.07
CA PRO A 192 -4.88 14.57 -19.50
C PRO A 192 -3.55 13.93 -19.09
N ILE A 193 -2.48 14.23 -19.82
CA ILE A 193 -1.10 13.93 -19.44
C ILE A 193 -0.35 15.24 -19.42
N TYR A 194 0.25 15.57 -18.28
CA TYR A 194 1.03 16.79 -18.09
C TYR A 194 2.52 16.52 -18.16
N CYS A 195 3.27 17.49 -18.66
CA CYS A 195 4.72 17.46 -18.65
C CYS A 195 5.23 17.69 -17.21
N PRO A 196 6.09 16.82 -16.65
CA PRO A 196 6.59 17.00 -15.29
C PRO A 196 7.45 18.25 -15.12
N VAL A 197 8.07 18.73 -16.20
CA VAL A 197 8.95 19.92 -16.20
C VAL A 197 8.18 21.20 -16.47
N SER A 198 7.45 21.28 -17.60
CA SER A 198 6.75 22.51 -18.01
C SER A 198 5.36 22.66 -17.41
N LYS A 199 4.80 21.58 -16.84
CA LYS A 199 3.39 21.48 -16.39
C LYS A 199 2.35 21.68 -17.49
N ASN A 200 2.77 21.82 -18.75
CA ASN A 200 1.87 21.93 -19.89
C ASN A 200 1.15 20.61 -20.16
N LEU A 201 -0.06 20.70 -20.69
CA LEU A 201 -0.79 19.54 -21.22
C LEU A 201 -0.06 19.01 -22.46
N LEU A 202 0.35 17.75 -22.43
CA LEU A 202 1.01 17.06 -23.54
C LEU A 202 0.00 16.37 -24.46
N ALA A 203 -0.93 15.63 -23.87
CA ALA A 203 -1.92 14.84 -24.60
C ALA A 203 -3.14 14.54 -23.71
N GLN A 204 -4.19 14.04 -24.34
CA GLN A 204 -5.32 13.41 -23.67
C GLN A 204 -5.46 11.99 -24.24
N VAL A 205 -5.45 10.98 -23.37
CA VAL A 205 -5.51 9.57 -23.79
C VAL A 205 -6.39 8.77 -22.86
N SER A 206 -6.97 7.67 -23.35
CA SER A 206 -7.68 6.73 -22.48
C SER A 206 -6.74 6.10 -21.46
N LEU A 207 -7.28 5.72 -20.31
CA LEU A 207 -6.51 5.04 -19.26
C LEU A 207 -5.93 3.71 -19.76
N SER A 208 -6.72 2.91 -20.49
CA SER A 208 -6.27 1.66 -21.10
C SER A 208 -5.06 1.85 -22.01
N HIS A 209 -5.06 2.92 -22.81
CA HIS A 209 -3.92 3.27 -23.65
C HIS A 209 -2.72 3.74 -22.81
N PHE A 210 -2.94 4.56 -21.77
CA PHE A 210 -1.85 5.03 -20.91
C PHE A 210 -1.19 3.91 -20.10
N VAL A 211 -1.92 2.90 -19.66
CA VAL A 211 -1.37 1.80 -18.85
C VAL A 211 -0.68 0.75 -19.72
N CYS A 212 -0.87 0.79 -21.05
CA CYS A 212 -0.27 -0.15 -21.97
C CYS A 212 1.26 -0.03 -22.00
N SER A 213 1.98 -1.15 -21.92
CA SER A 213 3.44 -1.19 -21.95
C SER A 213 4.05 -0.57 -23.22
N SER A 214 3.29 -0.55 -24.32
CA SER A 214 3.67 0.08 -25.59
C SER A 214 3.12 1.50 -25.78
N PHE A 215 2.72 2.17 -24.70
CA PHE A 215 2.16 3.52 -24.73
C PHE A 215 3.03 4.50 -25.53
N SER A 216 2.41 5.15 -26.52
CA SER A 216 3.03 6.16 -27.35
C SER A 216 1.98 7.12 -27.91
N VAL A 217 2.19 8.42 -27.72
CA VAL A 217 1.29 9.46 -28.26
C VAL A 217 2.09 10.65 -28.78
N ARG A 218 1.58 11.32 -29.83
CA ARG A 218 2.19 12.53 -30.36
C ARG A 218 1.65 13.76 -29.64
N SER A 219 2.55 14.61 -29.15
CA SER A 219 2.25 15.91 -28.54
C SER A 219 2.90 17.06 -29.32
N GLN A 220 2.62 18.30 -28.91
CA GLN A 220 3.34 19.48 -29.41
C GLN A 220 4.83 19.45 -29.04
N GLU A 221 5.19 18.76 -27.97
CA GLU A 221 6.57 18.59 -27.49
C GLU A 221 7.23 17.29 -28.00
N GLY A 222 6.69 16.69 -29.08
CA GLY A 222 7.20 15.47 -29.69
C GLY A 222 6.48 14.19 -29.25
N VAL A 223 7.12 13.04 -29.44
CA VAL A 223 6.57 11.72 -29.07
C VAL A 223 6.72 11.50 -27.57
N VAL A 224 5.60 11.19 -26.93
CA VAL A 224 5.48 10.93 -25.49
C VAL A 224 5.30 9.43 -25.29
N THR A 225 6.21 8.84 -24.52
CA THR A 225 6.18 7.43 -24.09
C THR A 225 6.44 7.39 -22.59
N HIS A 226 6.26 6.25 -21.93
CA HIS A 226 6.66 6.14 -20.52
C HIS A 226 8.13 6.46 -20.30
N HIS A 227 8.99 6.03 -21.20
CA HIS A 227 10.43 6.26 -21.09
C HIS A 227 10.79 7.75 -21.22
N SER A 228 10.09 8.49 -22.08
CA SER A 228 10.31 9.94 -22.19
C SER A 228 9.73 10.72 -21.01
N LEU A 229 8.58 10.31 -20.46
CA LEU A 229 8.01 10.88 -19.24
C LEU A 229 8.89 10.63 -18.02
N ALA A 230 9.39 9.40 -17.84
CA ALA A 230 10.28 9.03 -16.75
C ALA A 230 11.58 9.85 -16.77
N ARG A 231 12.17 10.04 -17.96
CA ARG A 231 13.35 10.90 -18.13
C ARG A 231 13.05 12.35 -17.72
N ARG A 232 11.95 12.92 -18.21
CA ARG A 232 11.55 14.29 -17.86
C ARG A 232 11.25 14.45 -16.37
N GLN A 233 10.66 13.44 -15.73
CA GLN A 233 10.44 13.43 -14.27
C GLN A 233 11.77 13.46 -13.52
N SER A 234 12.73 12.61 -13.91
CA SER A 234 14.08 12.62 -13.33
C SER A 234 14.76 13.99 -13.46
N ASP A 235 14.61 14.66 -14.61
CA ASP A 235 15.15 16.01 -14.83
C ASP A 235 14.45 17.06 -13.95
N ALA A 236 13.15 16.91 -13.70
CA ALA A 236 12.38 17.78 -12.80
C ALA A 236 12.83 17.59 -11.35
N ASP A 237 12.98 16.35 -10.91
CA ASP A 237 13.37 16.00 -9.54
C ASP A 237 14.80 16.48 -9.24
N HIS A 238 15.73 16.38 -10.20
CA HIS A 238 17.10 16.89 -10.03
C HIS A 238 17.16 18.40 -9.80
N LYS A 239 16.18 19.17 -10.31
CA LYS A 239 16.12 20.62 -10.11
C LYS A 239 15.52 21.00 -8.76
N LEU A 240 14.81 20.08 -8.11
CA LEU A 240 14.21 20.29 -6.80
C LEU A 240 15.22 19.85 -5.72
N SER A 241 15.82 20.80 -5.00
CA SER A 241 16.54 20.49 -3.76
C SER A 241 15.53 20.12 -2.67
N ILE A 242 15.11 18.87 -2.65
CA ILE A 242 14.23 18.36 -1.59
C ILE A 242 15.12 18.08 -0.37
N ASN A 243 14.88 18.80 0.73
CA ASN A 243 15.37 18.39 2.03
C ASN A 243 14.68 17.07 2.39
N THR A 244 15.38 15.96 2.21
CA THR A 244 14.86 14.64 2.57
C THR A 244 14.72 14.57 4.09
N PRO A 245 13.54 14.20 4.62
CA PRO A 245 13.38 13.95 6.05
C PRO A 245 14.34 12.84 6.50
N GLU A 246 14.65 12.82 7.80
CA GLU A 246 15.49 11.78 8.38
C GLU A 246 14.88 10.41 8.08
N TRP A 247 15.65 9.55 7.41
CA TRP A 247 15.15 8.27 6.94
C TRP A 247 15.02 7.29 8.12
N PRO A 248 13.84 6.72 8.38
CA PRO A 248 13.69 5.73 9.43
C PRO A 248 14.55 4.50 9.14
N ASN A 249 15.06 3.86 10.19
CA ASN A 249 15.83 2.64 10.06
C ASN A 249 14.92 1.45 9.73
N PHE A 250 14.72 1.15 8.44
CA PHE A 250 13.99 -0.05 7.99
C PHE A 250 14.91 -1.28 7.99
N SER A 251 14.38 -2.43 8.38
CA SER A 251 15.09 -3.71 8.27
C SER A 251 14.30 -4.71 7.46
N SER A 252 14.93 -5.29 6.43
CA SER A 252 14.37 -6.30 5.54
C SER A 252 15.33 -7.50 5.45
N PRO A 253 14.84 -8.75 5.35
CA PRO A 253 15.71 -9.89 5.12
C PRO A 253 16.41 -9.80 3.75
N GLY A 254 17.72 -10.01 3.73
CA GLY A 254 18.53 -10.09 2.50
C GLY A 254 19.31 -8.83 2.12
N THR A 255 19.13 -7.70 2.82
CA THR A 255 19.99 -6.52 2.67
C THR A 255 21.14 -6.58 3.70
N PRO A 256 22.41 -6.61 3.28
CA PRO A 256 23.52 -6.54 4.22
C PRO A 256 23.49 -5.21 5.00
N ASP A 257 23.81 -5.26 6.29
CA ASP A 257 23.98 -4.09 7.16
C ASP A 257 24.95 -3.12 6.49
N THR A 258 24.42 -2.08 5.87
CA THR A 258 25.21 -0.94 5.38
C THR A 258 24.96 0.21 6.32
N SER A 259 25.95 0.52 7.15
CA SER A 259 25.97 1.66 8.07
C SER A 259 26.08 3.02 7.34
N THR A 260 25.54 3.11 6.13
CA THR A 260 25.51 4.31 5.29
C THR A 260 24.06 4.57 4.90
N PRO A 261 23.54 5.80 5.09
CA PRO A 261 22.20 6.13 4.62
C PRO A 261 22.15 5.83 3.11
N PRO A 262 21.14 5.08 2.63
CA PRO A 262 21.02 4.81 1.20
C PRO A 262 20.91 6.16 0.48
N SER A 263 21.72 6.35 -0.56
CA SER A 263 21.59 7.52 -1.44
C SER A 263 20.14 7.58 -1.93
N PRO A 264 19.50 8.77 -2.00
CA PRO A 264 18.07 8.91 -2.36
C PRO A 264 17.71 8.37 -3.76
N LEU A 265 18.72 8.05 -4.58
CA LEU A 265 18.59 7.46 -5.90
C LEU A 265 18.66 5.92 -5.92
N SER A 266 19.13 5.25 -4.84
CA SER A 266 19.36 3.79 -4.85
C SER A 266 18.33 2.97 -4.07
N SER A 267 17.39 3.59 -3.35
CA SER A 267 16.31 2.89 -2.65
C SER A 267 15.03 2.74 -3.48
N CYS A 268 14.98 3.35 -4.67
CA CYS A 268 13.89 3.17 -5.64
C CYS A 268 14.04 1.88 -6.48
N SER A 269 15.07 1.06 -6.25
CA SER A 269 15.21 -0.24 -6.88
C SER A 269 14.31 -1.27 -6.21
N SER A 270 13.06 -1.32 -6.66
CA SER A 270 12.23 -2.53 -6.63
C SER A 270 11.46 -2.60 -7.95
N PRO A 271 11.45 -3.73 -8.69
CA PRO A 271 12.20 -4.97 -8.54
C PRO A 271 13.49 -4.97 -9.41
N VAL A 272 14.51 -5.75 -9.03
CA VAL A 272 15.28 -6.45 -10.08
C VAL A 272 14.36 -7.55 -10.57
N SER A 273 13.43 -7.20 -11.45
CA SER A 273 13.04 -8.17 -12.46
C SER A 273 14.31 -8.42 -13.26
N SER A 274 14.62 -9.67 -13.58
CA SER A 274 15.70 -10.02 -14.50
C SER A 274 15.34 -9.63 -15.93
N LYS A 275 14.74 -8.47 -16.10
CA LYS A 275 14.35 -7.92 -17.37
C LYS A 275 15.49 -7.04 -17.85
N SER A 276 15.78 -7.20 -19.13
CA SER A 276 16.90 -6.59 -19.83
C SER A 276 16.94 -5.06 -19.66
N PRO A 277 18.08 -4.40 -19.88
CA PRO A 277 18.20 -2.93 -19.86
C PRO A 277 17.34 -2.16 -20.90
N PHE A 278 16.40 -2.84 -21.58
CA PHE A 278 15.42 -2.30 -22.54
C PHE A 278 13.98 -2.30 -22.00
N GLU A 279 13.79 -2.50 -20.70
CA GLU A 279 12.49 -2.47 -20.03
C GLU A 279 11.70 -1.17 -20.26
N SER A 280 10.42 -1.28 -20.65
CA SER A 280 9.52 -0.12 -20.74
C SER A 280 9.31 0.50 -19.36
N ALA A 281 9.52 1.81 -19.23
CA ALA A 281 9.31 2.51 -17.97
C ALA A 281 7.84 2.40 -17.49
N SER A 282 7.62 2.43 -16.18
CA SER A 282 6.26 2.35 -15.61
C SER A 282 5.43 3.62 -15.90
N PRO A 283 4.09 3.50 -16.01
CA PRO A 283 3.20 4.64 -16.15
C PRO A 283 3.25 5.55 -14.91
N LEU A 284 3.57 6.82 -15.13
CA LEU A 284 3.58 7.85 -14.09
C LEU A 284 2.18 8.44 -13.92
N LEU A 285 1.32 7.74 -13.15
CA LEU A 285 -0.09 8.09 -12.98
C LEU A 285 -0.33 9.49 -12.41
N HIS A 286 0.58 10.00 -11.58
CA HIS A 286 0.48 11.36 -11.03
C HIS A 286 0.55 12.44 -12.11
N LEU A 287 1.12 12.14 -13.29
CA LEU A 287 1.13 13.05 -14.44
C LEU A 287 -0.23 13.15 -15.13
N THR A 288 -1.21 12.35 -14.71
CA THR A 288 -2.60 12.46 -15.18
C THR A 288 -3.47 13.35 -14.29
N ILE A 289 -2.86 13.99 -13.31
CA ILE A 289 -3.48 14.88 -12.35
C ILE A 289 -2.83 16.26 -12.53
N GLU A 290 -3.66 17.29 -12.60
CA GLU A 290 -3.20 18.66 -12.86
C GLU A 290 -2.45 19.27 -11.68
N GLU A 291 -2.89 18.96 -10.46
CA GLU A 291 -2.27 19.43 -9.23
C GLU A 291 -1.07 18.57 -8.84
N ASP A 292 -0.12 19.16 -8.11
CA ASP A 292 0.90 18.37 -7.42
C ASP A 292 0.18 17.45 -6.41
N CYS A 293 0.40 16.15 -6.56
CA CYS A 293 -0.22 15.10 -5.76
C CYS A 293 0.82 14.04 -5.39
N LEU A 294 0.39 12.96 -4.74
CA LEU A 294 1.28 11.86 -4.41
C LEU A 294 1.91 11.27 -5.68
N GLN A 295 3.24 11.37 -5.80
CA GLN A 295 3.99 10.77 -6.89
C GLN A 295 4.17 9.26 -6.65
N ILE A 296 3.20 8.49 -7.13
CA ILE A 296 3.28 7.03 -7.13
C ILE A 296 4.33 6.60 -8.15
N SER A 297 5.43 6.02 -7.66
CA SER A 297 6.55 5.59 -8.50
C SER A 297 6.86 4.12 -8.31
N GLY A 298 7.45 3.50 -9.33
CA GLY A 298 7.77 2.07 -9.32
C GLY A 298 6.59 1.23 -9.81
N ASP A 299 6.68 -0.06 -9.60
CA ASP A 299 5.83 -1.05 -10.26
C ASP A 299 4.56 -1.39 -9.46
N TRP A 300 3.88 -0.37 -8.93
CA TRP A 300 2.72 -0.57 -8.06
C TRP A 300 1.53 -1.17 -8.78
N ILE A 301 1.39 -0.93 -10.09
CA ILE A 301 0.32 -1.54 -10.88
C ILE A 301 0.50 -3.06 -10.87
N ASP A 302 1.68 -3.56 -11.23
CA ASP A 302 1.93 -5.00 -11.27
C ASP A 302 1.89 -5.61 -9.87
N HIS A 303 2.46 -4.92 -8.87
CA HIS A 303 2.42 -5.38 -7.48
C HIS A 303 0.98 -5.54 -6.96
N LEU A 304 0.10 -4.56 -7.18
CA LEU A 304 -1.31 -4.64 -6.76
C LEU A 304 -2.13 -5.57 -7.67
N ALA A 305 -1.82 -5.66 -8.97
CA ALA A 305 -2.49 -6.56 -9.87
C ALA A 305 -2.27 -8.03 -9.46
N LEU A 306 -1.04 -8.36 -9.07
CA LEU A 306 -0.63 -9.68 -8.58
C LEU A 306 -1.09 -9.96 -7.15
N SER A 307 -1.00 -8.99 -6.23
CA SER A 307 -1.44 -9.09 -4.81
C SER A 307 -1.31 -10.50 -4.20
N PRO A 308 -0.10 -11.09 -4.19
CA PRO A 308 0.07 -12.54 -4.01
C PRO A 308 -0.49 -13.05 -2.69
N VAL A 309 -0.21 -12.36 -1.57
CA VAL A 309 -0.70 -12.77 -0.24
C VAL A 309 -2.22 -12.67 -0.14
N GLN A 310 -2.83 -11.61 -0.69
CA GLN A 310 -4.28 -11.45 -0.70
C GLN A 310 -4.94 -12.57 -1.51
N ASN A 311 -4.41 -12.89 -2.69
CA ASN A 311 -4.93 -13.96 -3.55
C ASN A 311 -4.78 -15.35 -2.89
N MET A 312 -3.66 -15.62 -2.22
CA MET A 312 -3.48 -16.86 -1.44
C MET A 312 -4.53 -16.98 -0.33
N VAL A 313 -4.79 -15.89 0.41
CA VAL A 313 -5.79 -15.88 1.49
C VAL A 313 -7.22 -16.02 0.96
N ASP A 314 -7.55 -15.37 -0.16
CA ASP A 314 -8.87 -15.48 -0.80
C ASP A 314 -9.13 -16.91 -1.32
N ALA A 315 -8.13 -17.54 -1.93
CA ALA A 315 -8.22 -18.91 -2.46
C ALA A 315 -8.58 -19.95 -1.40
N GLU A 316 -8.17 -19.72 -0.15
CA GLU A 316 -8.46 -20.61 0.97
C GLU A 316 -9.88 -20.47 1.53
N ASN A 317 -10.66 -19.48 1.07
CA ASN A 317 -12.04 -19.24 1.52
C ASN A 317 -12.16 -19.13 3.05
N TRP A 318 -11.11 -18.67 3.72
CA TRP A 318 -11.02 -18.61 5.17
C TRP A 318 -12.26 -17.96 5.79
N ILE A 319 -12.67 -16.80 5.29
CA ILE A 319 -13.75 -15.99 5.87
C ILE A 319 -15.08 -16.73 6.03
N PHE A 320 -15.32 -17.80 5.28
CA PHE A 320 -16.54 -18.62 5.35
C PHE A 320 -16.44 -19.78 6.34
N HIS A 321 -15.28 -20.00 6.96
CA HIS A 321 -15.08 -21.11 7.88
C HIS A 321 -15.89 -20.92 9.18
N PRO A 322 -16.66 -21.92 9.65
CA PRO A 322 -17.56 -21.77 10.80
C PRO A 322 -16.83 -21.39 12.10
N ASN A 323 -15.56 -21.79 12.25
CA ASN A 323 -14.73 -21.49 13.41
C ASN A 323 -13.74 -20.33 13.19
N MET A 324 -14.01 -19.42 12.24
CA MET A 324 -13.10 -18.33 11.86
C MET A 324 -12.60 -17.51 13.07
N HIS A 325 -13.48 -17.14 14.00
CA HIS A 325 -13.07 -16.41 15.20
C HIS A 325 -11.99 -17.14 16.03
N ILE A 326 -12.13 -18.45 16.22
CA ILE A 326 -11.16 -19.28 16.96
C ILE A 326 -9.83 -19.35 16.20
N MET A 327 -9.91 -19.50 14.88
CA MET A 327 -8.75 -19.55 13.99
C MET A 327 -7.95 -18.24 14.02
N LEU A 328 -8.61 -17.09 13.96
CA LEU A 328 -7.96 -15.78 14.08
C LEU A 328 -7.37 -15.55 15.47
N ALA A 329 -8.08 -15.95 16.53
CA ALA A 329 -7.53 -15.87 17.88
C ALA A 329 -6.22 -16.67 18.02
N ALA A 330 -6.15 -17.85 17.39
CA ALA A 330 -4.93 -18.63 17.32
C ALA A 330 -3.84 -17.93 16.48
N ALA A 331 -4.18 -17.35 15.33
CA ALA A 331 -3.25 -16.61 14.47
C ALA A 331 -2.65 -15.38 15.18
N VAL A 332 -3.47 -14.57 15.86
CA VAL A 332 -3.02 -13.42 16.67
C VAL A 332 -2.05 -13.88 17.77
N LYS A 333 -2.37 -14.97 18.47
CA LYS A 333 -1.48 -15.55 19.48
C LYS A 333 -0.16 -16.01 18.87
N ARG A 334 -0.18 -16.63 17.69
CA ARG A 334 1.03 -17.06 16.95
C ARG A 334 1.88 -15.86 16.52
N TYR A 335 1.25 -14.79 16.02
CA TYR A 335 1.93 -13.54 15.66
C TYR A 335 2.65 -12.91 16.86
N SER A 336 1.99 -12.84 18.04
CA SER A 336 2.64 -12.34 19.26
C SER A 336 3.87 -13.15 19.68
N LYS A 337 3.85 -14.47 19.47
CA LYS A 337 4.98 -15.36 19.72
C LYS A 337 6.08 -15.21 18.65
N PHE A 338 5.69 -14.99 17.40
CA PHE A 338 6.59 -14.76 16.28
C PHE A 338 7.48 -13.53 16.50
N TRP A 339 6.92 -12.42 16.97
CA TRP A 339 7.71 -11.22 17.29
C TRP A 339 8.80 -11.44 18.35
N LYS A 340 8.54 -12.34 19.30
CA LYS A 340 9.53 -12.70 20.32
C LYS A 340 10.73 -13.45 19.72
N LEU A 341 10.66 -13.95 18.48
CA LEU A 341 11.80 -14.61 17.81
C LEU A 341 12.87 -13.60 17.36
N PHE A 342 12.49 -12.38 16.97
CA PHE A 342 13.42 -11.37 16.46
C PHE A 342 14.53 -11.00 17.44
N SER A 343 14.24 -10.98 18.74
CA SER A 343 15.23 -10.66 19.78
C SER A 343 16.37 -11.68 19.91
N ARG A 344 16.27 -12.84 19.24
CA ARG A 344 17.24 -13.94 19.29
C ARG A 344 17.69 -14.44 17.92
N SER A 345 17.16 -13.85 16.85
CA SER A 345 17.71 -14.07 15.52
C SER A 345 19.09 -13.44 15.42
N PRO A 346 20.03 -14.01 14.65
CA PRO A 346 21.23 -13.30 14.22
C PRO A 346 20.85 -11.93 13.65
N ALA A 347 21.71 -10.92 13.85
CA ALA A 347 21.47 -9.58 13.33
C ALA A 347 21.13 -9.65 11.82
N GLY A 348 20.04 -8.98 11.44
CA GLY A 348 19.55 -8.95 10.05
C GLY A 348 18.68 -10.13 9.60
N GLN A 349 18.51 -11.20 10.39
CA GLN A 349 17.70 -12.35 9.96
C GLN A 349 16.24 -12.24 10.44
N VAL A 350 15.34 -11.88 9.52
CA VAL A 350 13.89 -11.89 9.77
C VAL A 350 13.37 -13.33 9.74
N PRO A 351 12.67 -13.80 10.79
CA PRO A 351 12.04 -15.13 10.79
C PRO A 351 11.05 -15.27 9.64
N VAL A 352 10.85 -16.49 9.13
CA VAL A 352 9.92 -16.76 8.02
C VAL A 352 8.49 -16.87 8.56
N PRO A 353 7.54 -15.98 8.21
CA PRO A 353 6.16 -16.07 8.67
C PRO A 353 5.38 -17.19 7.94
N THR A 354 4.39 -17.75 8.62
CA THR A 354 3.31 -18.54 7.98
C THR A 354 2.24 -17.61 7.41
N LEU A 355 1.34 -18.10 6.55
CA LEU A 355 0.35 -17.24 5.87
C LEU A 355 -0.60 -16.53 6.85
N ASP A 356 -1.00 -17.19 7.93
CA ASP A 356 -1.82 -16.60 9.00
C ASP A 356 -1.05 -15.53 9.80
N ILE A 357 0.23 -15.76 10.08
CA ILE A 357 1.12 -14.76 10.69
C ILE A 357 1.28 -13.56 9.75
N ARG A 358 1.40 -13.80 8.43
CA ARG A 358 1.50 -12.73 7.42
C ARG A 358 0.21 -11.90 7.37
N LEU A 359 -0.96 -12.53 7.42
CA LEU A 359 -2.25 -11.85 7.49
C LEU A 359 -2.33 -10.92 8.72
N VAL A 360 -2.03 -11.44 9.91
CA VAL A 360 -2.04 -10.64 11.15
C VAL A 360 -1.01 -9.51 11.07
N TRP A 361 0.17 -9.77 10.48
CA TRP A 361 1.18 -8.74 10.26
C TRP A 361 0.66 -7.60 9.39
N TYR A 362 0.00 -7.92 8.27
CA TYR A 362 -0.58 -6.91 7.38
C TYR A 362 -1.73 -6.13 8.03
N ALA A 363 -2.45 -6.74 8.98
CA ALA A 363 -3.41 -6.03 9.83
C ALA A 363 -2.71 -5.08 10.80
N HIS A 364 -1.54 -5.44 11.35
CA HIS A 364 -0.75 -4.54 12.20
C HIS A 364 -0.28 -3.30 11.44
N MET A 365 0.21 -3.49 10.22
CA MET A 365 0.81 -2.43 9.40
C MET A 365 -0.21 -1.40 8.91
N ALA A 366 -1.50 -1.71 8.97
CA ALA A 366 -2.58 -0.74 8.76
C ALA A 366 -2.52 0.45 9.73
N ARG A 367 -1.93 0.25 10.92
CA ARG A 367 -1.67 1.29 11.92
C ARG A 367 -0.21 1.74 11.79
N PHE A 368 0.12 2.43 10.70
CA PHE A 368 1.52 2.68 10.28
C PHE A 368 2.40 3.25 11.39
N LYS A 369 1.96 4.32 12.06
CA LYS A 369 2.73 4.98 13.12
C LYS A 369 2.93 4.06 14.31
N GLU A 370 1.85 3.44 14.79
CA GLU A 370 1.87 2.54 15.93
C GLU A 370 2.71 1.29 15.64
N TYR A 371 2.65 0.78 14.41
CA TYR A 371 3.49 -0.32 13.94
C TYR A 371 4.98 0.07 13.92
N ALA A 372 5.30 1.25 13.41
CA ALA A 372 6.67 1.76 13.39
C ALA A 372 7.24 1.90 14.80
N ASP A 373 6.48 2.51 15.72
CA ASP A 373 6.87 2.66 17.13
C ASP A 373 7.02 1.29 17.82
N PHE A 374 6.06 0.38 17.61
CA PHE A 374 6.12 -1.00 18.10
C PHE A 374 7.38 -1.73 17.61
N SER A 375 7.69 -1.60 16.32
CA SER A 375 8.84 -2.27 15.71
C SER A 375 10.15 -1.68 16.21
N LEU A 376 10.28 -0.36 16.28
CA LEU A 376 11.48 0.30 16.83
C LEU A 376 11.75 -0.08 18.28
N TYR A 377 10.69 -0.25 19.07
CA TYR A 377 10.80 -0.72 20.45
C TYR A 377 11.32 -2.17 20.53
N HIS A 378 10.82 -3.08 19.68
CA HIS A 378 11.16 -4.50 19.75
C HIS A 378 12.44 -4.91 19.00
N SER A 379 12.82 -4.18 17.94
CA SER A 379 13.92 -4.57 17.03
C SER A 379 14.84 -3.42 16.62
N LYS A 380 14.71 -2.22 17.20
CA LYS A 380 15.53 -1.03 16.88
C LYS A 380 15.47 -0.57 15.42
N SER A 381 14.54 -1.13 14.66
CA SER A 381 14.31 -0.89 13.24
C SER A 381 12.84 -1.16 12.93
N ILE A 382 12.30 -0.52 11.90
CA ILE A 382 10.98 -0.83 11.35
C ILE A 382 11.13 -2.08 10.47
N VAL A 383 10.71 -3.23 10.99
CA VAL A 383 10.82 -4.51 10.29
C VAL A 383 9.82 -4.50 9.15
N VAL A 384 10.28 -4.93 7.98
CA VAL A 384 9.44 -5.09 6.80
C VAL A 384 9.18 -6.58 6.57
N PRO A 385 7.95 -6.97 6.19
CA PRO A 385 7.68 -8.33 5.77
C PRO A 385 8.60 -8.74 4.60
N PRO A 386 9.17 -9.95 4.61
CA PRO A 386 10.01 -10.46 3.53
C PRO A 386 9.29 -10.39 2.19
N ARG A 387 9.99 -9.97 1.13
CA ARG A 387 9.49 -10.07 -0.24
C ARG A 387 9.30 -11.55 -0.61
N SER A 388 8.29 -11.88 -1.41
CA SER A 388 8.14 -13.24 -1.94
C SER A 388 9.41 -13.67 -2.66
N GLY A 389 9.88 -14.89 -2.40
CA GLY A 389 11.13 -15.39 -2.97
C GLY A 389 12.42 -14.97 -2.25
N SER A 390 12.37 -14.03 -1.30
CA SER A 390 13.58 -13.57 -0.59
C SER A 390 14.09 -14.53 0.48
N GLN A 391 13.25 -15.49 0.88
CA GLN A 391 13.54 -16.44 1.94
C GLN A 391 13.51 -17.86 1.40
N THR A 392 14.18 -18.77 2.08
CA THR A 392 14.37 -20.16 1.69
C THR A 392 13.63 -21.13 2.61
N THR A 393 13.39 -22.35 2.11
CA THR A 393 12.84 -23.45 2.91
C THR A 393 13.71 -23.79 4.13
N GLN A 394 15.04 -23.57 4.04
CA GLN A 394 15.95 -23.82 5.16
C GLN A 394 15.76 -22.78 6.28
N GLU A 395 15.60 -21.50 5.94
CA GLU A 395 15.30 -20.45 6.92
C GLU A 395 13.93 -20.66 7.58
N PHE A 396 12.98 -21.20 6.82
CA PHE A 396 11.70 -21.59 7.37
C PHE A 396 11.84 -22.71 8.42
N LYS A 397 12.60 -23.77 8.11
CA LYS A 397 12.90 -24.85 9.07
C LYS A 397 13.59 -24.33 10.32
N THR A 398 14.55 -23.41 10.17
CA THR A 398 15.21 -22.74 11.30
C THR A 398 14.22 -21.97 12.16
N THR A 399 13.33 -21.18 11.53
CA THR A 399 12.26 -20.45 12.23
C THR A 399 11.34 -21.40 12.99
N ALA A 400 10.93 -22.50 12.36
CA ALA A 400 10.06 -23.50 12.95
C ALA A 400 10.69 -24.17 14.17
N ALA A 401 11.97 -24.56 14.08
CA ALA A 401 12.73 -25.17 15.17
C ALA A 401 12.89 -24.21 16.35
N LEU A 402 13.21 -22.93 16.10
CA LEU A 402 13.31 -21.90 17.12
C LEU A 402 11.97 -21.68 17.84
N TYR A 403 10.88 -21.61 17.08
CA TYR A 403 9.54 -21.44 17.64
C TYR A 403 9.12 -22.63 18.51
N GLN A 404 9.31 -23.87 18.03
CA GLN A 404 9.02 -25.09 18.79
C GLN A 404 9.84 -25.15 20.07
N LYS A 405 11.15 -24.88 19.99
CA LYS A 405 12.06 -24.89 21.14
C LYS A 405 11.65 -23.87 22.21
N ARG A 406 11.17 -22.69 21.80
CA ARG A 406 10.83 -21.60 22.73
C ARG A 406 9.45 -21.71 23.34
N PHE A 407 8.47 -22.17 22.57
CA PHE A 407 7.06 -22.12 22.98
C PHE A 407 6.44 -23.50 23.21
N HIS A 408 7.19 -24.58 22.99
CA HIS A 408 6.73 -25.96 23.12
C HIS A 408 5.44 -26.25 22.31
N THR A 409 5.28 -25.56 21.17
CA THR A 409 4.12 -25.69 20.28
C THR A 409 4.57 -25.69 18.83
N PRO A 410 3.99 -26.53 17.95
CA PRO A 410 4.41 -26.65 16.56
C PRO A 410 4.24 -25.34 15.82
N TYR A 411 5.25 -24.98 15.01
CA TYR A 411 5.17 -23.78 14.18
C TYR A 411 4.17 -23.95 13.03
N CYS A 412 4.08 -25.14 12.43
CA CYS A 412 3.02 -25.51 11.50
C CYS A 412 2.21 -26.67 12.10
N PRO A 413 0.97 -26.43 12.58
CA PRO A 413 0.11 -27.48 13.14
C PRO A 413 -0.30 -28.55 12.11
N CYS A 414 -0.17 -28.25 10.81
CA CYS A 414 -0.60 -29.14 9.74
C CYS A 414 0.23 -30.42 9.55
N GLY A 415 1.18 -30.76 10.43
CA GLY A 415 1.85 -32.07 10.42
C GLY A 415 2.92 -32.30 9.34
N HIS A 416 3.19 -31.36 8.44
CA HIS A 416 4.08 -31.55 7.28
C HIS A 416 5.58 -31.33 7.56
N LEU A 417 5.97 -31.06 8.81
CA LEU A 417 7.37 -30.95 9.23
C LEU A 417 7.77 -32.16 10.08
N ASP A 418 9.00 -32.64 9.91
CA ASP A 418 9.56 -33.75 10.69
C ASP A 418 9.38 -33.50 12.20
N GLY A 419 8.76 -34.46 12.90
CA GLY A 419 8.46 -34.37 14.34
C GLY A 419 7.16 -33.64 14.70
N SER A 420 6.34 -33.23 13.73
CA SER A 420 5.00 -32.67 13.98
C SER A 420 3.98 -33.76 14.29
N LEU A 421 3.00 -33.46 15.14
CA LEU A 421 1.84 -34.33 15.34
C LEU A 421 1.07 -34.49 14.02
N ALA A 422 0.46 -35.67 13.82
CA ALA A 422 -0.35 -35.95 12.63
C ALA A 422 -1.43 -34.86 12.46
N TYR A 423 -1.58 -34.36 11.23
CA TYR A 423 -2.62 -33.40 10.87
C TYR A 423 -4.00 -33.94 11.25
N ALA A 424 -4.71 -33.25 12.12
CA ALA A 424 -6.14 -33.45 12.28
C ALA A 424 -6.85 -32.42 11.40
N ARG A 425 -7.66 -32.87 10.43
CA ARG A 425 -8.54 -32.01 9.63
C ARG A 425 -9.45 -31.11 10.49
N ASP A 426 -9.67 -31.52 11.73
CA ASP A 426 -10.46 -30.82 12.75
C ASP A 426 -9.67 -29.70 13.46
N THR A 427 -8.37 -29.60 13.21
CA THR A 427 -7.53 -28.52 13.76
C THR A 427 -7.82 -27.23 13.01
N CYS A 428 -8.71 -26.42 13.59
CA CYS A 428 -9.05 -25.08 13.13
C CYS A 428 -7.82 -24.15 13.10
N THR A 429 -6.89 -24.36 12.17
CA THR A 429 -5.64 -23.60 12.04
C THR A 429 -5.45 -23.11 10.62
N LEU A 430 -5.18 -21.82 10.46
CA LEU A 430 -4.93 -21.16 9.16
C LEU A 430 -3.47 -21.38 8.68
N SER A 431 -2.61 -21.80 9.60
CA SER A 431 -1.17 -22.03 9.40
C SER A 431 -0.89 -23.36 8.70
N CYS A 432 -1.26 -23.49 7.42
CA CYS A 432 -0.92 -24.64 6.58
C CYS A 432 0.46 -24.49 5.92
N TYR A 433 1.22 -25.58 5.83
CA TYR A 433 2.52 -25.65 5.15
C TYR A 433 2.40 -25.45 3.63
N ARG A 434 1.22 -25.70 3.06
CA ARG A 434 0.94 -25.57 1.62
C ARG A 434 1.40 -24.21 1.06
N HIS A 435 1.04 -23.12 1.73
CA HIS A 435 1.36 -21.76 1.26
C HIS A 435 2.73 -21.26 1.69
N VAL A 436 3.46 -22.02 2.52
CA VAL A 436 4.82 -21.63 2.87
C VAL A 436 5.68 -21.65 1.61
N TYR A 437 5.56 -22.68 0.77
CA TYR A 437 6.26 -22.71 -0.51
C TYR A 437 5.85 -21.59 -1.45
N GLU A 438 4.57 -21.21 -1.47
CA GLU A 438 4.09 -20.11 -2.30
C GLU A 438 4.60 -18.75 -1.80
N LEU A 439 4.72 -18.55 -0.49
CA LEU A 439 5.35 -17.37 0.12
C LEU A 439 6.88 -17.33 -0.13
N LEU A 440 7.51 -18.49 -0.20
CA LEU A 440 8.95 -18.65 -0.46
C LEU A 440 9.28 -18.70 -1.96
N ALA A 441 8.29 -18.90 -2.83
CA ALA A 441 8.49 -18.89 -4.26
C ALA A 441 8.77 -17.45 -4.70
N PRO A 442 9.69 -17.24 -5.66
CA PRO A 442 9.77 -15.96 -6.36
C PRO A 442 8.39 -15.64 -6.92
N SER A 443 7.99 -14.36 -6.83
CA SER A 443 6.91 -13.85 -7.68
C SER A 443 7.41 -13.98 -9.12
N TYR A 444 7.15 -15.10 -9.77
CA TYR A 444 7.44 -15.22 -11.20
C TYR A 444 6.45 -14.33 -11.93
N ASP A 445 6.96 -13.31 -12.63
CA ASP A 445 6.27 -12.69 -13.76
C ASP A 445 5.82 -13.84 -14.68
N GLN A 446 4.51 -14.12 -14.70
CA GLN A 446 3.85 -14.87 -15.76
C GLN A 446 3.04 -13.91 -16.62
#